data_AF-A0A7Y4A238-F1
#
_entry.id   AF-A0A7Y4A238-F1
#
_cell.length_a   1.000
_cell.length_b   1.000
_cell.length_c   1.000
_cell.angle_alpha   90.00
_cell.angle_beta   90.00
_cell.angle_gamma   90.00
#
_symmetry.space_group_name_H-M   'P 1'
#
loop_
_entity.id
_entity.type
_entity.pdbx_description
1 polymer ?
#
loop_
_entity_poly.entity_id
_entity_poly.type
_entity_poly.pdbx_seq_one_letter_code
_entity_poly.pdbx_strand_id
1 'polypeptide(L)'
;MTTARKQLVSPDVTSYYHCVSRCVRRSFLCGEDAVTQKSYEHRRDWIVQKIYALSSVYCIDICAYAIMSNHYHLVVNINKDRAFTLSAHEVVARWGQLHKLPHLI
;
A
#
# COMPACT_ATOMS: atom_id res chain seq x y z
N MET A 1 -15.65 -18.98 5.84
CA MET A 1 -15.53 -18.46 4.46
C MET A 1 -14.68 -17.20 4.47
N THR A 2 -13.87 -16.96 3.43
CA THR A 2 -13.11 -15.71 3.28
C THR A 2 -14.03 -14.59 2.79
N THR A 3 -14.13 -13.50 3.55
CA THR A 3 -14.91 -12.32 3.16
C THR A 3 -14.17 -11.51 2.09
N ALA A 4 -14.89 -10.97 1.10
CA ALA A 4 -14.28 -10.14 0.07
C ALA A 4 -13.73 -8.84 0.68
N ARG A 5 -12.54 -8.39 0.27
CA ARG A 5 -11.90 -7.18 0.84
C ARG A 5 -12.79 -5.94 0.80
N LYS A 6 -13.62 -5.78 -0.24
CA LYS A 6 -14.58 -4.68 -0.34
C LYS A 6 -15.65 -4.67 0.76
N GLN A 7 -15.88 -5.81 1.40
CA GLN A 7 -16.81 -5.97 2.53
C GLN A 7 -16.11 -5.85 3.89
N LEU A 8 -14.77 -5.77 3.91
CA LEU A 8 -13.96 -5.63 5.13
C LEU A 8 -13.67 -4.16 5.49
N VAL A 9 -13.93 -3.24 4.57
CA VAL A 9 -13.61 -1.82 4.72
C VAL A 9 -14.91 -1.03 4.71
N SER A 10 -15.20 -0.35 5.80
CA SER A 10 -16.31 0.60 5.93
C SER A 10 -15.77 1.92 6.46
N PRO A 11 -15.51 2.90 5.57
CA PRO A 11 -15.02 4.20 5.98
C PRO A 11 -16.00 4.93 6.91
N ASP A 12 -17.27 4.56 6.93
CA ASP A 12 -18.31 5.17 7.78
C ASP A 12 -18.26 4.67 9.22
N VAL A 13 -17.70 3.47 9.45
CA VAL A 13 -17.47 2.92 10.79
C VAL A 13 -16.12 3.37 11.34
N THR A 14 -15.06 3.30 10.52
CA THR A 14 -13.73 3.76 10.88
C THR A 14 -12.92 4.09 9.64
N SER A 15 -12.10 5.13 9.74
CA SER A 15 -11.10 5.47 8.72
C SER A 15 -9.76 4.75 8.95
N TYR A 16 -9.56 4.13 10.12
CA TYR A 16 -8.29 3.48 10.48
C TYR A 16 -8.29 1.98 10.22
N TYR A 17 -7.22 1.49 9.59
CA TYR A 17 -7.06 0.08 9.27
C TYR A 17 -5.63 -0.41 9.52
N HIS A 18 -5.53 -1.65 10.00
CA HIS A 18 -4.28 -2.39 10.08
C HIS A 18 -4.21 -3.41 8.95
N CYS A 19 -3.37 -3.12 7.96
CA CYS A 19 -3.15 -3.98 6.81
C CYS A 19 -1.90 -4.84 7.04
N VAL A 20 -2.02 -6.14 6.75
CA VAL A 20 -0.91 -7.09 6.82
C VAL A 20 -0.82 -7.86 5.50
N SER A 21 0.39 -7.99 4.98
CA SER A 21 0.67 -8.86 3.83
C SER A 21 1.89 -9.69 4.13
N ARG A 22 1.81 -10.99 3.82
CA ARG A 22 2.88 -11.95 4.05
C ARG A 22 3.19 -12.75 2.80
N CYS A 23 4.47 -12.99 2.59
CA CYS A 23 4.94 -14.01 1.67
C CYS A 23 4.83 -15.39 2.31
N VAL A 24 4.65 -16.41 1.46
CA VAL A 24 4.63 -17.83 1.85
C VAL A 24 5.70 -18.59 1.09
N ARG A 25 5.89 -19.88 1.39
CA ARG A 25 6.83 -20.77 0.66
C ARG A 25 8.26 -20.23 0.59
N ARG A 26 8.77 -19.69 1.71
CA ARG A 26 10.12 -19.11 1.83
C ARG A 26 10.43 -18.00 0.81
N SER A 27 9.42 -17.29 0.33
CA SER A 27 9.65 -16.05 -0.42
C SER A 27 9.98 -14.91 0.57
N PHE A 28 10.97 -14.10 0.22
CA PHE A 28 11.45 -12.97 1.01
C PHE A 28 11.05 -11.65 0.35
N LEU A 29 10.39 -10.78 1.12
CA LEU A 29 10.18 -9.39 0.77
C LEU A 29 11.51 -8.62 0.80
N CYS A 30 12.27 -8.82 1.87
CA CYS A 30 13.61 -8.27 2.10
C CYS A 30 14.37 -9.19 3.08
N GLY A 31 15.52 -8.77 3.60
CA GLY A 31 16.38 -9.60 4.44
C GLY A 31 17.18 -10.62 3.65
N GLU A 32 17.82 -11.53 4.37
CA GLU A 32 18.71 -12.54 3.80
C GLU A 32 18.11 -13.94 3.97
N ASP A 33 18.18 -14.76 2.91
CA ASP A 33 17.84 -16.17 3.00
C ASP A 33 19.01 -16.97 3.57
N ALA A 34 18.89 -17.42 4.82
CA ALA A 34 19.95 -18.14 5.51
C ALA A 34 20.43 -19.42 4.82
N VAL A 35 19.64 -20.03 3.92
CA VAL A 35 20.06 -21.25 3.20
C VAL A 35 20.84 -20.92 1.93
N THR A 36 20.36 -19.96 1.14
CA THR A 36 21.00 -19.59 -0.13
C THR A 36 22.01 -18.47 0.03
N GLN A 37 22.09 -17.85 1.21
CA GLN A 37 22.90 -16.65 1.52
C GLN A 37 22.58 -15.46 0.61
N LYS A 38 21.41 -15.49 -0.04
CA LYS A 38 20.99 -14.44 -0.96
C LYS A 38 20.34 -13.31 -0.19
N SER A 39 20.91 -12.11 -0.32
CA SER A 39 20.34 -10.90 0.25
C SER A 39 19.30 -10.26 -0.68
N TYR A 40 18.15 -9.97 -0.11
CA TYR A 40 17.05 -9.19 -0.69
C TYR A 40 16.87 -7.85 0.04
N GLU A 41 17.80 -7.47 0.91
CA GLU A 41 17.65 -6.34 1.83
C GLU A 41 17.42 -5.01 1.10
N HIS A 42 18.02 -4.83 -0.08
CA HIS A 42 17.81 -3.68 -0.96
C HIS A 42 16.33 -3.39 -1.28
N ARG A 43 15.45 -4.40 -1.20
CA ARG A 43 14.02 -4.25 -1.46
C ARG A 43 13.27 -3.57 -0.32
N ARG A 44 13.84 -3.51 0.89
CA ARG A 44 13.19 -2.83 2.03
C ARG A 44 12.90 -1.38 1.68
N ASP A 45 13.90 -0.67 1.18
CA ASP A 45 13.75 0.73 0.79
C ASP A 45 12.75 0.89 -0.35
N TRP A 46 12.75 -0.04 -1.31
CA TRP A 46 11.77 -0.03 -2.41
C TRP A 46 10.34 -0.20 -1.89
N ILE A 47 10.14 -1.09 -0.91
CA ILE A 47 8.83 -1.29 -0.27
C ILE A 47 8.40 -0.02 0.46
N VAL A 48 9.30 0.59 1.25
CA VAL A 48 9.04 1.86 1.96
C VAL A 48 8.65 2.96 0.97
N GLN A 49 9.45 3.16 -0.08
CA GLN A 49 9.18 4.16 -1.11
C GLN A 49 7.85 3.90 -1.82
N LYS A 50 7.52 2.62 -2.10
CA LYS A 50 6.25 2.26 -2.73
C LYS A 50 5.08 2.55 -1.80
N ILE A 51 5.19 2.26 -0.50
CA ILE A 51 4.16 2.59 0.50
C ILE A 51 3.89 4.11 0.48
N TYR A 52 4.92 4.94 0.55
CA TYR A 52 4.77 6.39 0.51
C TYR A 52 4.17 6.89 -0.82
N ALA A 53 4.66 6.40 -1.96
CA ALA A 53 4.14 6.80 -3.27
C ALA A 53 2.64 6.46 -3.41
N LEU A 54 2.24 5.25 -3.03
CA LEU A 54 0.83 4.84 -3.08
C LEU A 54 -0.04 5.65 -2.11
N SER A 55 0.46 5.89 -0.89
CA SER A 55 -0.28 6.66 0.12
C SER A 55 -0.63 8.08 -0.35
N SER A 56 0.33 8.73 -1.04
CA SER A 56 0.14 10.07 -1.61
C SER A 56 -0.91 10.08 -2.72
N VAL A 57 -0.87 9.09 -3.63
CA VAL A 57 -1.81 8.99 -4.75
C VAL A 57 -3.24 8.71 -4.27
N TYR A 58 -3.40 7.84 -3.28
CA TYR A 58 -4.71 7.36 -2.83
C TYR A 58 -5.33 8.13 -1.66
N CYS A 59 -4.73 9.26 -1.24
CA CYS A 59 -5.20 10.03 -0.08
C CYS A 59 -5.30 9.15 1.19
N ILE A 60 -4.23 8.40 1.43
CA ILE A 60 -4.09 7.57 2.63
C ILE A 60 -2.96 8.16 3.46
N ASP A 61 -3.20 8.37 4.74
CA ASP A 61 -2.15 8.73 5.69
C ASP A 61 -1.56 7.45 6.30
N ILE A 62 -0.23 7.44 6.47
CA ILE A 62 0.47 6.34 7.13
C ILE A 62 0.64 6.70 8.59
N CYS A 63 -0.03 5.97 9.48
CA CYS A 63 0.09 6.17 10.93
C CYS A 63 1.33 5.45 11.47
N ALA A 64 1.59 4.22 11.01
CA ALA A 64 2.75 3.43 11.39
C ALA A 64 3.01 2.33 10.35
N TYR A 65 4.25 1.86 10.25
CA TYR A 65 4.58 0.67 9.46
C TYR A 65 5.72 -0.12 10.10
N ALA A 66 5.77 -1.42 9.83
CA ALA A 66 6.88 -2.30 10.18
C ALA A 66 7.12 -3.27 9.02
N ILE A 67 8.36 -3.38 8.56
CA ILE A 67 8.74 -4.27 7.45
C ILE A 67 9.67 -5.35 7.99
N MET A 68 9.30 -6.60 7.76
CA MET A 68 10.06 -7.79 8.13
C MET A 68 10.43 -8.55 6.86
N SER A 69 11.31 -9.54 6.99
CA SER A 69 11.85 -10.27 5.83
C SER A 69 10.77 -10.98 5.00
N ASN A 70 9.67 -11.40 5.61
CA ASN A 70 8.61 -12.17 4.95
C ASN A 70 7.20 -11.55 5.08
N HIS A 71 7.02 -10.43 5.78
CA HIS A 71 5.75 -9.73 5.86
C HIS A 71 5.94 -8.27 6.25
N TYR A 72 4.88 -7.48 6.13
CA TYR A 72 4.84 -6.12 6.67
C TYR A 72 3.49 -5.86 7.35
N HIS A 73 3.53 -4.91 8.28
CA HIS A 73 2.38 -4.31 8.92
C HIS A 73 2.29 -2.85 8.50
N LEU A 74 1.09 -2.39 8.18
CA LEU A 74 0.83 -1.03 7.76
C LEU A 74 -0.44 -0.54 8.44
N VAL A 75 -0.33 0.47 9.31
CA VAL A 75 -1.45 1.13 9.96
C VAL A 75 -1.72 2.42 9.19
N VAL A 76 -2.94 2.55 8.67
CA VAL A 76 -3.34 3.64 7.77
C VAL A 76 -4.61 4.31 8.23
N ASN A 77 -4.76 5.57 7.82
CA ASN A 77 -5.99 6.34 7.90
C ASN A 77 -6.46 6.74 6.50
N ILE A 78 -7.72 6.49 6.18
CA ILE A 78 -8.34 6.98 4.93
C ILE A 78 -8.64 8.47 5.11
N ASN A 79 -7.89 9.33 4.43
CA ASN A 79 -8.04 10.78 4.53
C ASN A 79 -9.19 11.25 3.64
N LYS A 80 -10.42 11.09 4.14
CA LYS A 80 -11.65 11.47 3.45
C LYS A 80 -11.67 12.96 3.09
N ASP A 81 -11.26 13.81 4.03
CA ASP A 81 -11.30 15.26 3.85
C ASP A 81 -10.43 15.67 2.65
N ARG A 82 -9.18 15.18 2.60
CA ARG A 82 -8.30 15.40 1.46
C ARG A 82 -8.92 14.84 0.18
N ALA A 83 -9.46 13.61 0.20
CA ALA A 83 -10.08 13.01 -0.98
C ALA A 83 -11.26 13.84 -1.53
N PHE A 84 -12.09 14.41 -0.65
CA PHE A 84 -13.25 15.22 -1.04
C PHE A 84 -12.90 16.62 -1.53
N THR A 85 -11.72 17.14 -1.16
CA THR A 85 -11.22 18.42 -1.70
C THR A 85 -10.70 18.33 -3.13
N LEU A 86 -10.54 17.12 -3.68
CA LEU A 86 -9.94 16.94 -5.00
C LEU A 86 -10.93 17.23 -6.12
N SER A 87 -10.49 18.03 -7.09
CA SER A 87 -11.18 18.15 -8.36
C SER A 87 -11.07 16.87 -9.19
N ALA A 88 -12.02 16.65 -10.11
CA ALA A 88 -11.98 15.51 -11.03
C ALA A 88 -10.67 15.45 -11.83
N HIS A 89 -10.13 16.60 -12.24
CA HIS A 89 -8.85 16.67 -12.93
C HIS A 89 -7.70 16.15 -12.05
N GLU A 90 -7.63 16.57 -10.79
CA GLU A 90 -6.57 16.08 -9.90
C GLU A 90 -6.74 14.61 -9.53
N VAL A 91 -7.98 14.10 -9.44
CA VAL A 91 -8.23 12.66 -9.26
C VAL A 91 -7.64 11.88 -10.44
N VAL A 92 -7.91 12.29 -11.67
CA VAL A 92 -7.35 11.66 -12.89
C VAL A 92 -5.83 11.80 -12.92
N ALA A 93 -5.28 12.98 -12.62
CA ALA A 93 -3.85 13.23 -12.61
C ALA A 93 -3.12 12.34 -11.59
N ARG A 94 -3.67 12.19 -10.37
CA ARG A 94 -3.13 11.27 -9.35
C ARG A 94 -3.20 9.82 -9.82
N TRP A 95 -4.34 9.38 -10.36
CA TRP A 95 -4.50 8.02 -10.89
C TRP A 95 -3.49 7.72 -12.01
N GLY A 96 -3.24 8.67 -12.90
CA GLY A 96 -2.28 8.57 -14.00
C GLY A 96 -0.82 8.38 -13.56
N GLN A 97 -0.47 8.69 -12.30
CA GLN A 97 0.88 8.43 -11.77
C GLN A 97 1.18 6.94 -11.61
N LEU A 98 0.14 6.12 -11.45
CA LEU A 98 0.27 4.68 -11.20
C LEU A 98 -0.24 3.81 -12.34
N HIS A 99 -1.15 4.36 -13.16
CA HIS A 99 -1.90 3.60 -14.17
C HIS A 99 -1.80 4.27 -15.53
N LYS A 100 -1.83 3.45 -16.59
CA LYS A 100 -1.98 3.97 -17.94
C LYS A 100 -3.39 4.55 -18.09
N LEU A 101 -3.46 5.83 -18.46
CA LEU A 101 -4.73 6.47 -18.78
C LEU A 101 -5.17 6.06 -20.20
N PRO A 102 -6.48 5.92 -20.43
CA PRO A 102 -7.00 5.69 -21.78
C PRO A 102 -6.69 6.90 -22.67
N HIS A 103 -6.47 6.65 -23.96
CA HIS A 103 -6.40 7.72 -24.96
C HIS A 103 -7.79 8.30 -25.15
N LEU A 104 -7.93 9.60 -24.90
CA LEU A 104 -9.14 10.35 -25.23
C LEU A 104 -9.03 10.78 -26.69
N ILE A 105 -10.00 10.38 -27.51
CA ILE A 105 -10.16 10.78 -28.92
C ILE A 105 -11.18 11.92 -28.96
#